data_AF-A0A3C1K4W0-F1
#
_entry.id   AF-A0A3C1K4W0-F1
#
_cell.length_a   1.000
_cell.length_b   1.000
_cell.length_c   1.000
_cell.angle_alpha   90.00
_cell.angle_beta   90.00
_cell.angle_gamma   90.00
#
_symmetry.space_group_name_H-M   'P 1'
#
loop_
_entity.id
_entity.type
_entity.pdbx_description
1 polymer ?
#
loop_
_entity_poly.entity_id
_entity_poly.type
_entity_poly.pdbx_seq_one_letter_code
_entity_poly.pdbx_strand_id
1 'polypeptide(L)'
;MYLFILAGIILAKIKKYKVSIIFLKIDFYPLFLVEIVYIFFQTNALYGNYSYVIYAKHIQMAFIIVLLLPIILRRLYIQSFIGSGLVIIGTILNKIVINANNGHMPVLPTLSKLTGFFKEGNLSQGIDNLHIQLTESTKLNFLADYIDTGYSIMSIGDLFIHSFIPIVIYYSIKSMNAVKTQGDKML
;
A
#
# COMPACT_ATOMS: atom_id res chain seq x y z
N MET A 1 1.41 -0.43 4.41
CA MET A 1 0.26 -1.17 3.83
C MET A 1 -1.03 -0.98 4.63
N TYR A 2 -0.98 -1.01 5.97
CA TYR A 2 -2.13 -0.79 6.85
C TYR A 2 -3.05 0.40 6.49
N LEU A 3 -2.49 1.55 6.06
CA LEU A 3 -3.28 2.72 5.67
C LEU A 3 -4.31 2.40 4.57
N PHE A 4 -3.90 1.59 3.59
CA PHE A 4 -4.73 1.20 2.45
C PHE A 4 -5.74 0.11 2.82
N ILE A 5 -5.39 -0.79 3.74
CA ILE A 5 -6.36 -1.72 4.34
C ILE A 5 -7.44 -0.94 5.09
N LEU A 6 -7.02 0.02 5.91
CA LEU A 6 -7.92 0.87 6.68
C LEU A 6 -8.83 1.69 5.77
N ALA A 7 -8.31 2.26 4.68
CA ALA A 7 -9.10 2.96 3.67
C ALA A 7 -10.22 2.06 3.10
N GLY A 8 -9.92 0.80 2.77
CA GLY A 8 -10.93 -0.15 2.29
C GLY A 8 -12.01 -0.46 3.33
N ILE A 9 -11.63 -0.60 4.60
CA ILE A 9 -12.56 -0.81 5.72
C ILE A 9 -13.44 0.42 5.94
N ILE A 10 -12.85 1.63 5.93
CA ILE A 10 -13.58 2.89 6.08
C ILE A 10 -14.59 3.06 4.95
N LEU A 11 -14.19 2.84 3.69
CA LEU A 11 -15.11 2.89 2.54
C LEU A 11 -16.28 1.93 2.71
N ALA A 12 -16.03 0.71 3.20
CA ALA A 12 -17.09 -0.26 3.47
C ALA A 12 -18.02 0.20 4.61
N LYS A 13 -17.46 0.81 5.66
CA LYS A 13 -18.22 1.35 6.78
C LYS A 13 -19.10 2.53 6.38
N ILE A 14 -18.61 3.44 5.54
CA ILE A 14 -19.38 4.57 4.98
C ILE A 14 -20.57 4.05 4.18
N LYS A 15 -20.39 2.95 3.44
CA LYS A 15 -21.46 2.25 2.71
C LYS A 15 -22.34 1.36 3.59
N LYS A 16 -22.23 1.49 4.92
CA LYS A 16 -23.02 0.79 5.94
C LYS A 16 -22.89 -0.73 5.93
N TYR A 17 -21.80 -1.28 5.38
CA TYR A 17 -21.53 -2.71 5.47
C TYR A 17 -21.04 -3.10 6.87
N LYS A 18 -21.36 -4.33 7.30
CA LYS A 18 -20.82 -4.89 8.54
C LYS A 18 -19.36 -5.29 8.32
N VAL A 19 -18.45 -4.40 8.71
CA VAL A 19 -17.00 -4.59 8.52
C VAL A 19 -16.41 -5.71 9.38
N SER A 20 -17.00 -6.01 10.54
CA SER A 20 -16.47 -7.03 11.47
C SER A 20 -16.44 -8.44 10.87
N ILE A 21 -17.18 -8.68 9.79
CA ILE A 21 -17.19 -9.97 9.10
C ILE A 21 -15.82 -10.33 8.51
N ILE A 22 -14.98 -9.35 8.17
CA ILE A 22 -13.64 -9.60 7.58
C ILE A 22 -12.71 -10.31 8.58
N PHE A 23 -12.84 -10.02 9.87
CA PHE A 23 -12.02 -10.61 10.94
C PHE A 23 -12.46 -12.04 11.30
N LEU A 24 -13.62 -12.48 10.83
CA LEU A 24 -14.16 -13.82 11.10
C LEU A 24 -13.88 -14.81 9.96
N LYS A 25 -13.31 -14.35 8.84
CA LYS A 25 -13.12 -15.20 7.66
C LYS A 25 -11.66 -15.59 7.48
N ILE A 26 -11.46 -16.89 7.28
CA ILE A 26 -10.16 -17.53 7.19
C ILE A 26 -9.34 -17.05 5.99
N ASP A 27 -10.00 -16.57 4.92
CA ASP A 27 -9.35 -16.04 3.73
C ASP A 27 -8.56 -14.74 3.98
N PHE A 28 -8.81 -14.06 5.10
CA PHE A 28 -8.09 -12.85 5.51
C PHE A 28 -7.00 -13.07 6.56
N TYR A 29 -6.92 -14.25 7.18
CA TYR A 29 -5.92 -14.52 8.21
C TYR A 29 -4.48 -14.42 7.68
N PRO A 30 -4.16 -14.96 6.47
CA PRO A 30 -2.84 -14.77 5.88
C PRO A 30 -2.49 -13.29 5.64
N LEU A 31 -3.47 -12.47 5.23
CA LEU A 31 -3.26 -11.03 5.05
C LEU A 31 -2.91 -10.33 6.37
N PHE A 32 -3.67 -10.62 7.44
CA PHE A 32 -3.40 -10.03 8.75
C PHE A 32 -2.05 -10.47 9.32
N LEU A 33 -1.65 -11.73 9.10
CA LEU A 33 -0.35 -12.22 9.51
C LEU A 33 0.78 -11.47 8.82
N VAL A 34 0.71 -11.28 7.49
CA VAL A 34 1.72 -10.50 6.76
C VAL A 34 1.75 -9.05 7.23
N GLU A 35 0.60 -8.43 7.52
CA GLU A 35 0.55 -7.05 8.04
C GLU A 35 1.18 -6.94 9.43
N ILE A 36 0.98 -7.92 10.32
CA ILE A 36 1.62 -7.94 11.64
C ILE A 36 3.15 -7.99 11.50
N VAL A 37 3.66 -8.83 10.58
CA VAL A 37 5.10 -8.91 10.30
C VAL A 37 5.62 -7.59 9.71
N TYR A 38 4.87 -6.97 8.80
CA TYR A 38 5.21 -5.67 8.23
C TYR A 38 5.29 -4.58 9.31
N ILE A 39 4.32 -4.52 10.22
CA ILE A 39 4.33 -3.58 11.36
C ILE A 39 5.55 -3.84 12.24
N PHE A 40 5.86 -5.10 12.55
CA PHE A 40 7.05 -5.45 13.32
C PHE A 40 8.35 -4.93 12.64
N PHE A 41 8.50 -5.10 11.32
CA PHE A 41 9.66 -4.56 10.59
C PHE A 41 9.70 -3.03 10.61
N GLN A 42 8.56 -2.37 10.41
CA GLN A 42 8.46 -0.91 10.45
C GLN A 42 8.82 -0.37 11.85
N THR A 43 8.37 -1.02 12.92
CA THR A 43 8.71 -0.67 14.30
C THR A 43 10.20 -0.83 14.57
N ASN A 44 10.84 -1.91 14.10
CA ASN A 44 12.28 -2.07 14.23
C ASN A 44 13.06 -0.96 13.51
N ALA A 45 12.64 -0.61 12.28
CA ALA A 45 13.26 0.48 11.53
C ALA A 45 13.13 1.84 12.26
N LEU A 46 12.00 2.09 12.94
CA LEU A 46 11.81 3.29 13.76
C LEU A 46 12.76 3.37 14.96
N TYR A 47 13.06 2.23 15.59
CA TYR A 47 14.07 2.16 16.65
C TYR A 47 15.51 2.09 16.12
N GLY A 48 15.72 2.30 14.81
CA GLY A 48 17.04 2.34 14.18
C GLY A 48 17.62 0.96 13.83
N ASN A 49 16.84 -0.12 13.98
CA ASN A 49 17.25 -1.45 13.57
C ASN A 49 16.80 -1.74 12.13
N TYR A 50 17.71 -1.58 11.18
CA TYR A 50 17.46 -1.78 9.74
C TYR A 50 17.73 -3.22 9.26
N SER A 51 18.05 -4.17 10.14
CA SER A 51 18.38 -5.56 9.74
C SER A 51 17.27 -6.26 8.96
N TYR A 52 16.02 -5.82 9.10
CA TYR A 52 14.87 -6.42 8.43
C TYR A 52 14.48 -5.73 7.11
N VAL A 53 15.10 -4.59 6.75
CA VAL A 53 14.80 -3.86 5.51
C VAL A 53 15.12 -4.71 4.28
N ILE A 54 16.10 -5.60 4.36
CA ILE A 54 16.46 -6.54 3.27
C ILE A 54 15.27 -7.43 2.85
N TYR A 55 14.31 -7.67 3.75
CA TYR A 55 13.13 -8.49 3.49
C TYR A 55 11.95 -7.68 2.93
N ALA A 56 12.08 -6.35 2.74
CA ALA A 56 10.98 -5.50 2.27
C ALA A 56 10.35 -6.01 0.97
N LYS A 57 11.18 -6.41 -0.02
CA LYS A 57 10.71 -7.00 -1.28
C LYS A 57 9.94 -8.29 -1.07
N HIS A 58 10.36 -9.12 -0.11
CA HIS A 58 9.72 -10.40 0.19
C HIS A 58 8.36 -10.18 0.86
N ILE A 59 8.27 -9.20 1.77
CA ILE A 59 7.00 -8.81 2.39
C ILE A 59 6.03 -8.25 1.36
N GLN A 60 6.49 -7.39 0.45
CA GLN A 60 5.66 -6.86 -0.62
C GLN A 60 5.10 -7.98 -1.51
N MET A 61 5.95 -8.93 -1.91
CA MET A 61 5.53 -10.09 -2.70
C MET A 61 4.55 -10.98 -1.93
N ALA A 62 4.83 -11.28 -0.66
CA ALA A 62 3.95 -12.04 0.21
C ALA A 62 2.57 -11.39 0.30
N PHE A 63 2.52 -10.05 0.43
CA PHE A 63 1.28 -9.28 0.50
C PHE A 63 0.41 -9.44 -0.75
N ILE A 64 1.02 -9.39 -1.95
CA ILE A 64 0.32 -9.62 -3.22
C ILE A 64 -0.22 -11.05 -3.29
N ILE A 65 0.59 -12.04 -2.91
CA ILE A 65 0.19 -13.46 -2.93
C ILE A 65 -0.99 -13.71 -1.99
N VAL A 66 -0.94 -13.23 -0.75
CA VAL A 66 -2.03 -13.45 0.21
C VAL A 66 -3.32 -12.72 -0.19
N LEU A 67 -3.25 -11.62 -0.95
CA LEU A 67 -4.42 -10.96 -1.53
C LEU A 67 -5.11 -11.80 -2.61
N LEU A 68 -4.44 -12.77 -3.24
CA LEU A 68 -5.07 -13.67 -4.22
C LEU A 68 -6.13 -14.55 -3.58
N LEU A 69 -5.99 -14.92 -2.29
CA LEU A 69 -6.95 -15.76 -1.58
C LEU A 69 -8.36 -15.15 -1.51
N PRO A 70 -8.57 -13.93 -0.97
CA PRO A 70 -9.89 -13.31 -0.98
C PRO A 70 -10.38 -13.00 -2.39
N ILE A 71 -9.49 -12.75 -3.35
CA ILE A 71 -9.89 -12.53 -4.76
C ILE A 71 -10.53 -13.78 -5.36
N ILE A 72 -9.88 -14.94 -5.23
CA ILE A 72 -10.32 -16.21 -5.81
C ILE A 72 -11.58 -16.69 -5.10
N LEU A 73 -11.55 -16.76 -3.76
CA LEU A 73 -12.66 -17.30 -2.97
C LEU A 73 -13.94 -16.46 -3.08
N ARG A 74 -13.82 -15.16 -3.38
CA ARG A 74 -14.95 -14.24 -3.52
C ARG A 74 -15.23 -13.82 -4.96
N ARG A 75 -14.54 -14.42 -5.92
CA ARG A 75 -14.71 -14.19 -7.37
C ARG A 75 -14.60 -12.72 -7.76
N LEU A 76 -13.64 -11.99 -7.19
CA LEU A 76 -13.45 -10.54 -7.41
C LEU A 76 -12.68 -10.21 -8.70
N TYR A 77 -12.92 -10.96 -9.78
CA TYR A 77 -12.08 -10.91 -10.98
C TYR A 77 -12.10 -9.56 -11.69
N ILE A 78 -13.29 -8.96 -11.85
CA ILE A 78 -13.45 -7.66 -12.50
C ILE A 78 -12.75 -6.57 -11.69
N GLN A 79 -12.93 -6.60 -10.37
CA GLN A 79 -12.32 -5.64 -9.44
C GLN A 79 -10.80 -5.78 -9.42
N SER A 80 -10.31 -7.01 -9.47
CA SER A 80 -8.88 -7.31 -9.52
C SER A 80 -8.27 -6.89 -10.85
N PHE A 81 -9.00 -7.01 -11.95
CA PHE A 81 -8.58 -6.52 -13.26
C PHE A 81 -8.46 -4.98 -13.27
N ILE A 82 -9.49 -4.28 -12.78
CA ILE A 82 -9.46 -2.81 -12.64
C ILE A 82 -8.28 -2.39 -11.77
N GLY A 83 -8.12 -3.00 -10.61
CA GLY A 83 -7.05 -2.66 -9.69
C GLY A 83 -5.66 -2.98 -10.25
N SER A 84 -5.50 -4.06 -11.02
CA SER A 84 -4.25 -4.35 -11.76
C SER A 84 -3.95 -3.27 -12.80
N GLY A 85 -4.97 -2.74 -13.47
CA GLY A 85 -4.84 -1.58 -14.36
C GLY A 85 -4.29 -0.34 -13.63
N LEU A 86 -4.77 -0.06 -12.42
CA LEU A 86 -4.26 1.04 -11.60
C LEU A 86 -2.80 0.81 -11.18
N VAL A 87 -2.40 -0.42 -10.87
CA VAL A 87 -1.00 -0.77 -10.62
C VAL A 87 -0.11 -0.46 -11.83
N ILE A 88 -0.55 -0.84 -13.04
CA ILE A 88 0.19 -0.55 -14.27
C ILE A 88 0.30 0.96 -14.49
N ILE A 89 -0.80 1.69 -14.38
CA ILE A 89 -0.82 3.16 -14.55
C ILE A 89 0.13 3.83 -13.55
N GLY A 90 0.02 3.50 -12.26
CA GLY A 90 0.88 4.07 -11.23
C GLY A 90 2.36 3.75 -11.46
N THR A 91 2.67 2.52 -11.89
CA THR A 91 4.04 2.12 -12.24
C THR A 91 4.59 2.92 -13.41
N ILE A 92 3.77 3.17 -14.45
CA ILE A 92 4.15 3.99 -15.60
C ILE A 92 4.42 5.43 -15.16
N LEU A 93 3.55 6.01 -14.33
CA LEU A 93 3.75 7.37 -13.81
C LEU A 93 5.08 7.50 -13.06
N ASN A 94 5.38 6.59 -12.13
CA ASN A 94 6.65 6.59 -11.40
C ASN A 94 7.84 6.46 -12.34
N LYS A 95 7.77 5.54 -13.32
CA LYS A 95 8.86 5.36 -14.31
C LYS A 95 9.10 6.61 -15.16
N ILE A 96 8.05 7.35 -15.53
CA ILE A 96 8.18 8.60 -16.28
C ILE A 96 8.95 9.64 -15.46
N VAL A 97 8.63 9.78 -14.16
CA VAL A 97 9.33 10.71 -13.26
C VAL A 97 10.80 10.32 -13.10
N ILE A 98 11.05 9.03 -12.83
CA ILE A 98 12.41 8.49 -12.68
C ILE A 98 13.24 8.74 -13.94
N ASN A 99 12.68 8.45 -15.12
CA ASN A 99 13.38 8.65 -16.39
C ASN A 99 13.61 10.14 -16.70
N ALA A 100 12.68 11.02 -16.33
CA ALA A 100 12.83 12.47 -16.52
C ALA A 100 13.95 13.07 -15.63
N ASN A 101 14.33 12.40 -14.55
CA ASN A 101 15.31 12.82 -13.56
C ASN A 101 16.55 11.91 -13.53
N ASN A 102 17.00 11.44 -14.70
CA ASN A 102 18.23 10.67 -14.89
C ASN A 102 18.30 9.35 -14.09
N GLY A 103 17.17 8.69 -13.89
CA GLY A 103 17.12 7.42 -13.15
C GLY A 103 16.85 7.57 -11.66
N HIS A 104 16.52 8.78 -11.19
CA HIS A 104 16.22 9.04 -9.79
C HIS A 104 14.80 9.57 -9.59
N MET A 105 14.17 9.19 -8.48
CA MET A 105 12.89 9.69 -8.01
C MET A 105 13.13 10.88 -7.06
N PRO A 106 12.60 12.07 -7.37
CA PRO A 106 12.65 13.20 -6.44
C PRO A 106 11.77 12.94 -5.21
N VAL A 107 12.26 13.30 -4.02
CA VAL A 107 11.58 13.07 -2.75
C VAL A 107 11.56 14.33 -1.90
N LEU A 108 10.39 14.65 -1.32
CA LEU A 108 10.19 15.74 -0.36
C LEU A 108 9.87 15.18 1.03
N PRO A 109 10.89 14.90 1.85
CA PRO A 109 10.71 14.42 3.23
C PRO A 109 10.33 15.58 4.16
N THR A 110 9.14 15.50 4.77
CA THR A 110 8.59 16.49 5.73
C THR A 110 8.32 15.84 7.08
N LEU A 111 7.21 15.11 7.22
CA LEU A 111 6.84 14.38 8.43
C LEU A 111 7.85 13.27 8.77
N SER A 112 8.41 12.61 7.77
CA SER A 112 9.39 11.54 7.96
C SER A 112 10.71 12.04 8.57
N LYS A 113 11.05 13.33 8.40
CA LYS A 113 12.17 13.95 9.13
C LYS A 113 11.83 14.14 10.61
N LEU A 114 10.60 14.56 10.90
CA LEU A 114 10.14 14.82 12.28
C LEU A 114 10.00 13.53 13.11
N THR A 115 9.60 12.42 12.48
CA THR A 115 9.49 11.11 13.14
C THR A 115 10.84 10.40 13.34
N GLY A 116 11.93 10.96 12.79
CA GLY A 116 13.25 10.31 12.80
C GLY A 116 13.36 9.13 11.83
N PHE A 117 12.32 8.85 11.04
CA PHE A 117 12.31 7.79 10.04
C PHE A 117 13.27 8.10 8.88
N PHE A 118 13.38 9.38 8.51
CA PHE A 118 14.28 9.88 7.49
C PHE A 118 15.41 10.69 8.12
N LYS A 119 16.64 10.15 8.11
CA LYS A 119 17.84 10.87 8.53
C LYS A 119 18.50 11.52 7.33
N GLU A 120 19.07 12.71 7.50
CA GLU A 120 19.73 13.47 6.41
C GLU A 120 20.88 12.69 5.75
N GLY A 121 21.47 11.73 6.46
CA GLY A 121 22.45 10.77 5.94
C GLY A 121 21.89 9.72 4.96
N ASN A 122 20.58 9.47 4.92
CA ASN A 122 20.01 8.40 4.10
C ASN A 122 20.01 8.73 2.59
N LEU A 123 20.01 10.02 2.23
CA LEU A 123 20.18 10.49 0.85
C LEU A 123 21.65 10.46 0.40
N SER A 124 22.59 10.70 1.33
CA SER A 124 24.02 10.78 1.05
C SER A 124 24.74 9.42 1.19
N GLN A 125 24.16 8.46 1.91
CA GLN A 125 24.71 7.10 2.09
C GLN A 125 24.25 6.09 1.02
N GLY A 126 23.48 6.50 0.00
CA GLY A 126 23.15 5.64 -1.15
C GLY A 126 22.41 4.35 -0.78
N ILE A 127 21.70 4.32 0.35
CA ILE A 127 20.93 3.14 0.78
C ILE A 127 19.82 2.83 -0.24
N ASP A 128 19.35 3.85 -0.96
CA ASP A 128 18.69 3.72 -2.25
C ASP A 128 19.32 4.70 -3.24
N ASN A 129 20.16 4.22 -4.16
CA ASN A 129 20.66 4.98 -5.32
C ASN A 129 19.53 5.49 -6.25
N LEU A 130 18.28 5.34 -5.85
CA LEU A 130 17.08 5.69 -6.59
C LEU A 130 16.46 7.01 -6.16
N HIS A 131 16.78 7.58 -4.99
CA HIS A 131 16.10 8.79 -4.50
C HIS A 131 17.04 10.01 -4.47
N ILE A 132 16.53 11.15 -4.94
CA ILE A 132 17.20 12.46 -4.84
C ILE A 132 16.30 13.46 -4.12
N GLN A 133 16.89 14.48 -3.49
CA GLN A 133 16.10 15.54 -2.87
C GLN A 133 15.34 16.33 -3.95
N LEU A 134 14.06 16.60 -3.71
CA LEU A 134 13.23 17.44 -4.58
C LEU A 134 13.73 18.89 -4.53
N THR A 135 13.95 19.48 -5.70
CA THR A 135 14.41 20.87 -5.87
C THR A 135 13.69 21.55 -7.04
N GLU A 136 13.96 22.83 -7.27
CA GLU A 136 13.43 23.54 -8.44
C GLU A 136 13.99 23.01 -9.77
N SER A 137 15.16 22.35 -9.74
CA SER A 137 15.78 21.75 -10.93
C SER A 137 15.24 20.36 -11.28
N THR A 138 14.47 19.72 -10.39
CA THR A 138 13.87 18.41 -10.67
C THR A 138 12.62 18.54 -11.55
N LYS A 139 12.38 17.56 -12.40
CA LYS A 139 11.27 17.54 -13.36
C LYS A 139 10.10 16.74 -12.82
N LEU A 140 8.88 17.14 -13.21
CA LEU A 140 7.63 16.45 -12.86
C LEU A 140 7.39 16.35 -11.34
N ASN A 141 7.73 17.40 -10.59
CA ASN A 141 7.61 17.44 -9.12
C ASN A 141 6.20 17.14 -8.59
N PHE A 142 5.15 17.43 -9.37
CA PHE A 142 3.77 17.10 -9.00
C PHE A 142 3.45 15.59 -9.05
N LEU A 143 4.34 14.77 -9.61
CA LEU A 143 4.25 13.30 -9.62
C LEU A 143 5.36 12.65 -8.77
N ALA A 144 6.20 13.45 -8.13
CA ALA A 144 7.30 12.98 -7.29
C ALA A 144 6.79 12.45 -5.93
N ASP A 145 7.71 11.97 -5.07
CA ASP A 145 7.37 11.49 -3.74
C ASP A 145 7.24 12.67 -2.77
N TYR A 146 6.03 13.20 -2.62
CA TYR A 146 5.76 14.30 -1.69
C TYR A 146 4.65 14.01 -0.67
N ILE A 147 3.95 12.87 -0.83
CA ILE A 147 2.89 12.47 0.11
C ILE A 147 3.55 11.74 1.27
N ASP A 148 4.02 12.52 2.23
CA ASP A 148 4.69 12.02 3.43
C ASP A 148 3.66 11.65 4.51
N THR A 149 3.72 10.41 4.97
CA THR A 149 2.86 9.88 6.05
C THR A 149 3.59 9.79 7.39
N GLY A 150 4.84 10.26 7.47
CA GLY A 150 5.74 10.13 8.61
C GLY A 150 6.51 8.81 8.66
N TYR A 151 6.03 7.79 7.95
CA TYR A 151 6.62 6.44 7.91
C TYR A 151 6.90 5.95 6.49
N SER A 152 6.43 6.69 5.49
CA SER A 152 6.56 6.44 4.07
C SER A 152 6.29 7.74 3.33
N ILE A 153 7.08 8.01 2.29
CA ILE A 153 6.87 9.10 1.36
C ILE A 153 6.42 8.45 0.05
N MET A 154 5.31 8.91 -0.50
CA MET A 154 4.66 8.27 -1.64
C MET A 154 4.42 9.28 -2.75
N SER A 155 4.42 8.80 -4.00
CA SER A 155 3.94 9.57 -5.14
C SER A 155 2.44 9.40 -5.38
N ILE A 156 1.92 10.16 -6.34
CA ILE A 156 0.59 9.90 -6.92
C ILE A 156 0.55 8.50 -7.58
N GLY A 157 1.65 8.07 -8.21
CA GLY A 157 1.75 6.74 -8.80
C GLY A 157 1.64 5.63 -7.75
N ASP A 158 2.23 5.82 -6.57
CA ASP A 158 2.10 4.90 -5.45
C ASP A 158 0.66 4.82 -4.92
N LEU A 159 -0.08 5.94 -4.91
CA LEU A 159 -1.51 5.91 -4.59
C LEU A 159 -2.29 5.03 -5.58
N PHE A 160 -2.00 5.13 -6.88
CA PHE A 160 -2.60 4.28 -7.89
C PHE A 160 -2.23 2.80 -7.67
N ILE A 161 -0.95 2.49 -7.42
CA ILE A 161 -0.51 1.12 -7.14
C ILE A 161 -1.20 0.56 -5.89
N HIS A 162 -1.16 1.30 -4.79
CA HIS A 162 -1.70 0.83 -3.53
C HIS A 162 -3.23 0.84 -3.45
N SER A 163 -3.92 1.53 -4.36
CA SER A 163 -5.39 1.47 -4.49
C SER A 163 -5.94 0.08 -4.79
N PHE A 164 -5.09 -0.84 -5.28
CA PHE A 164 -5.44 -2.26 -5.42
C PHE A 164 -5.97 -2.87 -4.11
N ILE A 165 -5.33 -2.52 -2.99
CA ILE A 165 -5.63 -3.05 -1.66
C ILE A 165 -7.04 -2.64 -1.21
N PRO A 166 -7.41 -1.35 -1.10
CA PRO A 166 -8.73 -0.94 -0.64
C PRO A 166 -9.83 -1.45 -1.57
N ILE A 167 -9.58 -1.61 -2.88
CA ILE A 167 -10.55 -2.22 -3.80
C ILE A 167 -10.84 -3.66 -3.37
N VAL A 168 -9.80 -4.50 -3.18
CA VAL A 168 -9.99 -5.90 -2.78
C VAL A 168 -10.67 -5.99 -1.41
N ILE A 169 -10.24 -5.18 -0.43
CA ILE A 169 -10.85 -5.15 0.91
C ILE A 169 -12.34 -4.77 0.83
N TYR A 170 -12.65 -3.64 0.19
CA TYR A 170 -14.01 -3.11 0.10
C TYR A 170 -14.96 -4.11 -0.57
N TYR A 171 -14.57 -4.66 -1.73
CA TYR A 171 -15.42 -5.59 -2.46
C TYR A 171 -15.51 -6.97 -1.78
N SER A 172 -14.48 -7.37 -1.04
CA SER A 172 -14.57 -8.55 -0.18
C SER A 172 -15.63 -8.36 0.92
N ILE A 173 -15.61 -7.22 1.62
CA ILE A 173 -16.63 -6.90 2.63
C ILE A 173 -18.02 -6.82 2.00
N LYS A 174 -18.16 -6.18 0.84
CA LYS A 174 -19.42 -6.09 0.10
C LYS A 174 -19.98 -7.46 -0.26
N SER A 175 -19.17 -8.37 -0.79
CA SER A 175 -19.61 -9.73 -1.14
C SER A 175 -20.04 -10.54 0.09
N MET A 176 -19.32 -10.44 1.21
CA MET A 176 -19.70 -11.10 2.47
C MET A 176 -21.07 -10.64 3.00
N ASN A 177 -21.33 -9.34 2.88
CA ASN A 177 -22.59 -8.76 3.34
C ASN A 177 -23.75 -9.15 2.43
N ALA A 178 -23.52 -9.32 1.12
CA ALA A 178 -24.56 -9.76 0.18
C ALA A 178 -25.03 -11.21 0.43
N VAL A 179 -24.09 -12.12 0.75
CA VAL A 179 -24.42 -13.52 1.05
C VAL A 179 -25.27 -13.64 2.31
N LYS A 180 -25.00 -12.82 3.34
CA LYS A 180 -25.79 -12.85 4.57
C LYS A 180 -27.25 -12.45 4.33
N THR A 181 -27.49 -11.44 3.50
CA THR A 181 -28.84 -11.00 3.13
C THR A 181 -29.63 -12.06 2.36
N GLN A 182 -28.97 -13.00 1.67
CA GLN A 182 -29.62 -14.12 1.00
C GLN A 182 -29.90 -15.30 1.94
N GLY A 183 -28.98 -15.59 2.87
CA GLY A 183 -29.18 -16.62 3.91
C GLY A 183 -30.31 -16.29 4.89
N ASP A 184 -30.48 -15.02 5.25
CA ASP A 184 -31.58 -14.55 6.13
C ASP A 184 -32.95 -14.49 5.41
N LYS A 185 -33.01 -14.64 4.08
CA LYS A 185 -34.26 -14.66 3.28
C LYS A 185 -34.76 -16.07 2.95
N MET A 186 -34.01 -17.10 3.30
CA MET A 186 -34.33 -18.51 3.05
C MET A 186 -34.77 -19.27 4.31
N LEU A 187 -35.03 -18.54 5.41
CA LEU A 187 -35.65 -19.00 6.65
C LEU A 187 -36.98 -18.25 6.84
#